data_AF-A0A934KC36-F1
#
_entry.id   AF-A0A934KC36-F1
#
_cell.length_a   1.000
_cell.length_b   1.000
_cell.length_c   1.000
_cell.angle_alpha   90.00
_cell.angle_beta   90.00
_cell.angle_gamma   90.00
#
_symmetry.space_group_name_H-M   'P 1'
#
loop_
_entity.id
_entity.type
_entity.pdbx_description
1 polymer ?
#
loop_
_entity_poly.entity_id
_entity_poly.type
_entity_poly.pdbx_seq_one_letter_code
_entity_poly.pdbx_strand_id
1 'polypeptide(L)' 'MAGDRIERDVVIEAPIDVVWEVISQPEQIVHWFSDEAELDVRTGGEGILTFEMSGTNQPAAYHLRFEAV' A
#
# COMPACT_ATOMS: atom_id res chain seq x y z
N MET A 1 -10.69 -21.75 12.51
CA MET A 1 -9.99 -20.46 12.70
C MET A 1 -9.99 -19.78 11.33
N ALA A 2 -10.88 -18.79 11.14
CA ALA A 2 -11.04 -18.07 9.88
C ALA A 2 -10.93 -16.54 10.14
N GLY A 3 -10.14 -16.15 11.14
CA GLY A 3 -10.10 -14.78 11.69
C GLY A 3 -8.86 -13.96 11.33
N ASP A 4 -7.89 -14.53 10.62
CA ASP A 4 -6.58 -13.88 10.41
C ASP A 4 -6.47 -13.16 9.05
N ARG A 5 -7.55 -13.14 8.27
CA ARG A 5 -7.60 -12.54 6.92
C ARG A 5 -8.81 -11.63 6.81
N ILE A 6 -8.57 -10.41 6.36
CA ILE A 6 -9.62 -9.43 6.04
C ILE A 6 -9.62 -9.24 4.53
N GLU A 7 -10.78 -9.43 3.91
CA GLU A 7 -10.99 -9.22 2.46
C GLU A 7 -12.11 -8.20 2.25
N ARG A 8 -11.92 -7.30 1.31
CA ARG A 8 -12.88 -6.24 0.94
C ARG A 8 -12.76 -5.96 -0.55
N ASP A 9 -13.91 -5.83 -1.20
CA ASP A 9 -14.01 -5.45 -2.61
C ASP A 9 -14.67 -4.07 -2.72
N VAL A 10 -14.20 -3.28 -3.68
CA VAL A 10 -14.77 -1.97 -4.03
C VAL A 10 -14.77 -1.82 -5.55
N VAL A 11 -15.83 -1.21 -6.09
CA VAL A 11 -15.92 -0.86 -7.52
C VAL A 11 -15.40 0.55 -7.71
N ILE A 12 -14.39 0.70 -8.59
CA ILE A 12 -13.83 2.01 -8.98
C ILE A 12 -14.14 2.22 -10.46
N GLU A 13 -14.90 3.27 -10.77
CA GLU A 13 -15.22 3.65 -12.15
C GLU A 13 -14.06 4.42 -12.81
N ALA A 14 -12.95 3.74 -13.06
CA ALA A 14 -11.77 4.31 -13.70
C ALA A 14 -11.09 3.29 -14.64
N PRO A 15 -10.32 3.74 -15.64
CA PRO A 15 -9.47 2.86 -16.44
C PRO A 15 -8.48 2.10 -15.57
N ILE A 16 -8.22 0.83 -15.90
CA ILE A 16 -7.35 -0.04 -15.11
C ILE A 16 -5.93 0.50 -14.99
N ASP A 17 -5.41 1.14 -16.05
CA ASP A 17 -4.05 1.70 -16.05
C ASP A 17 -3.90 2.83 -15.03
N VAL A 18 -4.95 3.64 -14.84
CA VAL A 18 -4.99 4.71 -13.83
C VAL A 18 -5.04 4.12 -12.44
N VAL A 19 -5.89 3.11 -12.21
CA VAL A 19 -5.96 2.43 -10.92
C VAL A 19 -4.61 1.80 -10.59
N TRP A 20 -3.98 1.15 -11.56
CA TRP A 20 -2.66 0.55 -11.40
C TRP A 20 -1.61 1.59 -11.00
N GLU A 21 -1.54 2.73 -11.69
CA GLU A 21 -0.67 3.84 -11.34
C GLU A 21 -0.89 4.32 -9.90
N VAL A 22 -2.15 4.51 -9.48
CA VAL A 22 -2.49 5.00 -8.13
C VAL A 22 -2.10 4.03 -7.01
N ILE A 23 -2.11 2.72 -7.27
CA ILE A 23 -1.77 1.69 -6.27
C ILE A 23 -0.34 1.16 -6.36
N SER A 24 0.44 1.58 -7.36
CA SER A 24 1.82 1.11 -7.57
C SER A 24 2.88 2.20 -7.49
N GLN A 25 2.51 3.47 -7.73
CA GLN A 25 3.46 4.57 -7.63
C GLN A 25 3.51 5.12 -6.20
N PRO A 26 4.68 5.19 -5.57
CA PRO A 26 4.83 5.77 -4.23
C PRO A 26 4.22 7.17 -4.12
N GLU A 27 4.43 8.00 -5.14
CA GLU A 27 3.92 9.37 -5.20
C GLU A 27 2.39 9.43 -5.16
N GLN A 28 1.71 8.41 -5.69
CA GLN A 28 0.25 8.34 -5.63
C GLN A 28 -0.24 7.75 -4.30
N ILE A 29 0.48 6.78 -3.75
CA ILE A 29 0.08 6.08 -2.52
C ILE A 29 0.08 7.00 -1.31
N VAL A 30 1.03 7.95 -1.25
CA VAL A 30 1.08 8.96 -0.17
C VAL A 30 -0.13 9.91 -0.18
N HIS A 31 -0.91 9.94 -1.26
CA HIS A 31 -2.11 10.77 -1.32
C HIS A 31 -3.34 10.15 -0.68
N TRP A 32 -3.37 8.82 -0.47
CA TRP A 32 -4.59 8.14 -0.03
C TRP A 32 -4.39 7.06 1.04
N PHE A 33 -3.18 6.52 1.20
CA PHE A 33 -2.95 5.38 2.08
C PHE A 33 -1.95 5.65 3.20
N SER A 34 -0.71 6.02 2.88
CA SER A 34 0.37 6.23 3.85
C SER A 34 0.85 7.68 3.85
N ASP A 35 1.67 8.04 4.83
CA ASP A 35 2.29 9.37 4.88
C ASP A 35 3.61 9.41 4.08
N GLU A 36 4.35 8.30 4.09
CA GLU A 36 5.49 8.08 3.20
C GLU A 36 5.42 6.68 2.56
N ALA A 37 6.00 6.53 1.37
CA ALA A 37 6.05 5.27 0.64
C ALA A 37 7.37 5.14 -0.12
N GLU A 38 7.99 3.97 -0.03
CA GLU A 38 9.12 3.54 -0.85
C GLU A 38 8.81 2.15 -1.39
N LEU A 39 8.65 1.98 -2.70
CA LEU A 39 8.19 0.71 -3.28
C LEU A 39 9.01 0.31 -4.50
N ASP A 40 9.46 -0.93 -4.50
CA ASP A 40 10.02 -1.60 -5.67
C ASP A 40 8.97 -2.56 -6.24
N VAL A 41 8.05 -2.02 -7.05
CA VAL A 41 6.89 -2.76 -7.59
C VAL A 41 7.31 -3.68 -8.74
N ARG A 42 8.01 -4.75 -8.39
CA ARG A 42 8.34 -5.89 -9.23
C ARG A 42 8.16 -7.17 -8.43
N THR A 43 7.99 -8.31 -9.12
CA THR A 43 7.95 -9.60 -8.43
C THR A 43 9.24 -9.83 -7.63
N GLY A 44 9.08 -10.13 -6.34
CA GLY A 44 10.18 -10.29 -5.39
C GLY A 44 10.74 -8.96 -4.86
N GLY A 45 10.20 -7.83 -5.28
CA GLY A 45 10.55 -6.51 -4.76
C GLY A 45 10.01 -6.28 -3.35
N GLU A 46 10.63 -5.35 -2.65
CA GLU A 46 10.26 -4.95 -1.29
C GLU A 46 9.71 -3.53 -1.29
N GLY A 47 8.97 -3.20 -0.23
CA GLY A 47 8.48 -1.85 -0.02
C GLY A 47 8.41 -1.51 1.46
N ILE A 48 8.36 -0.21 1.75
CA ILE A 48 8.17 0.33 3.09
C ILE A 48 7.05 1.36 3.00
N LEU A 49 6.04 1.22 3.86
CA LEU A 49 5.02 2.24 4.08
C LEU A 49 5.16 2.78 5.49
N THR A 50 5.19 4.09 5.62
CA THR A 50 5.31 4.77 6.91
C THR A 50 4.01 5.52 7.22
N PHE A 51 3.51 5.34 8.45
CA PHE A 51 2.29 5.97 8.93
C PHE A 51 2.57 6.80 10.18
N GLU A 52 2.15 8.06 10.17
CA GLU A 52 2.13 8.95 11.30
C GLU A 52 0.86 8.71 12.12
N MET A 53 1.00 7.98 13.22
CA MET A 53 -0.12 7.72 14.11
C MET A 53 -0.27 8.85 15.14
N SER A 54 -1.40 9.55 15.05
CA SER A 54 -1.79 10.57 16.03
C SER A 54 -1.83 9.98 17.43
N GLY A 55 -0.94 10.46 18.31
CA GLY A 55 -0.84 10.01 19.71
C GLY A 55 0.42 9.19 20.03
N THR A 56 1.23 8.82 19.04
CA THR A 56 2.54 8.19 19.23
C THR A 56 3.64 9.06 18.66
N ASN A 57 4.76 9.20 19.39
CA ASN A 57 5.90 10.03 18.97
C ASN A 57 6.86 9.31 18.00
N GLN A 58 6.46 8.17 17.43
CA GLN A 58 7.25 7.42 16.47
C GLN A 58 6.35 6.99 15.31
N PRO A 59 6.75 7.24 14.06
CA PRO A 59 6.03 6.72 12.91
C PRO A 59 6.14 5.19 12.85
N ALA A 60 5.09 4.54 12.38
CA ALA A 60 5.05 3.10 12.20
C ALA A 60 5.44 2.75 10.76
N ALA A 61 6.58 2.08 10.57
CA ALA A 61 7.03 1.61 9.28
C ALA A 61 6.70 0.12 9.09
N TYR A 62 6.07 -0.21 7.97
CA TYR A 62 5.66 -1.58 7.63
C TYR A 62 6.33 -2.03 6.34
N HIS A 63 6.97 -3.21 6.42
CA HIS A 63 7.60 -3.83 5.26
C HIS A 63 6.60 -4.62 4.44
N LEU A 64 6.61 -4.37 3.13
CA LEU A 64 5.85 -5.08 2.13
C LEU A 64 6.77 -5.97 1.30
N ARG A 65 6.22 -7.09 0.84
CA ARG A 65 6.83 -7.93 -0.18
C ARG A 65 5.84 -8.12 -1.31
N PHE A 66 6.30 -7.88 -2.53
CA PHE A 66 5.50 -8.08 -3.73
C PHE A 66 5.75 -9.48 -4.29
N GLU A 67 4.73 -10.33 -4.26
CA GLU A 67 4.79 -11.70 -4.77
C GLU A 67 3.94 -11.81 -6.05
N ALA A 68 4.38 -12.65 -7.00
CA ALA A 68 3.55 -12.98 -8.15
C ALA A 68 2.45 -13.95 -7.70
N VAL A 69 1.21 -13.68 -8.12
CA VAL A 69 0.02 -14.48 -7.83
C VAL A 69 -0.16 -15.57 -8.88
#